data_AF-A0A537LCA7-F1
#
_entry.id   AF-A0A537LCA7-F1
#
_cell.length_a   1.000
_cell.length_b   1.000
_cell.length_c   1.000
_cell.angle_alpha   90.00
_cell.angle_beta   90.00
_cell.angle_gamma   90.00
#
_symmetry.space_group_name_H-M   'P 1'
#
loop_
_entity.id
_entity.type
_entity.pdbx_description
1 polymer ?
#
loop_
_entity_poly.entity_id
_entity_poly.type
_entity_poly.pdbx_seq_one_letter_code
_entity_poly.pdbx_strand_id
1 'polypeptide(L)'
;MASEAILLPGACYDYDYYNSSVAPRIPYVRDGSGPKKGRLVSEPFAGDFEVLPHLRGYPEELHRYANLMKQTHPRGMSAVEFLLGRAGAQDGFLEMICRMVKAGEAVVTAVEAADLAGVPPRAFLEDVAARPDFPAPVFRREHRAIWRKADVERYLQSHG
;
A
#
# COMPACT_ATOMS: atom_id res chain seq x y z
N MET A 1 -0.20 -33.56 -37.90
CA MET A 1 0.15 -32.16 -37.62
C MET A 1 -0.40 -31.84 -36.25
N ALA A 2 0.50 -31.55 -35.33
CA ALA A 2 0.25 -31.41 -33.90
C ALA A 2 -0.32 -30.02 -33.57
N SER A 3 -1.20 -29.96 -32.58
CA SER A 3 -1.40 -28.78 -31.75
C SER A 3 -1.64 -29.29 -30.33
N GLU A 4 -0.53 -29.45 -29.61
CA GLU A 4 -0.47 -29.71 -28.19
C GLU A 4 -1.03 -28.50 -27.44
N ALA A 5 -2.11 -28.74 -26.69
CA ALA A 5 -2.52 -27.87 -25.61
C ALA A 5 -1.50 -28.04 -24.48
N ILE A 6 -0.69 -27.01 -24.25
CA ILE A 6 0.26 -26.97 -23.15
C ILE A 6 -0.55 -26.80 -21.85
N LEU A 7 -0.65 -27.89 -21.11
CA LEU A 7 -0.98 -27.92 -19.69
C LEU A 7 0.11 -27.15 -18.91
N LEU A 8 -0.27 -26.07 -18.23
CA LEU A 8 0.52 -25.49 -17.14
C LEU A 8 -0.03 -26.04 -15.81
N PRO A 9 0.83 -26.66 -14.96
CA PRO A 9 0.43 -27.10 -13.63
C PRO A 9 0.67 -26.01 -12.58
N GLY A 10 -0.32 -25.82 -11.69
CA GLY A 10 -0.11 -25.54 -10.27
C GLY A 10 0.36 -24.14 -9.85
N ALA A 11 -0.59 -23.34 -9.35
CA ALA A 11 -0.42 -22.60 -8.09
C ALA A 11 -1.79 -22.10 -7.62
N CYS A 12 -2.57 -22.99 -6.99
CA CYS A 12 -3.65 -22.57 -6.11
C CYS A 12 -3.02 -21.95 -4.87
N TYR A 13 -2.89 -20.62 -4.84
CA TYR A 13 -2.81 -19.89 -3.58
C TYR A 13 -4.23 -19.54 -3.18
N ASP A 14 -4.79 -20.44 -2.38
CA ASP A 14 -5.98 -20.24 -1.57
C ASP A 14 -5.69 -19.10 -0.57
N TYR A 15 -6.35 -17.96 -0.75
CA TYR A 15 -6.28 -16.82 0.16
C TYR A 15 -7.67 -16.58 0.79
N ASP A 16 -8.38 -17.67 1.15
CA ASP A 16 -9.65 -17.60 1.89
C ASP A 16 -9.42 -17.59 3.41
N TYR A 17 -8.67 -16.59 3.88
CA TYR A 17 -8.50 -16.37 5.33
C TYR A 17 -8.63 -14.89 5.69
N TYR A 18 -9.77 -14.26 5.38
CA TYR A 18 -10.46 -13.21 6.16
C TYR A 18 -11.70 -12.70 5.40
N ASN A 19 -12.69 -13.57 5.20
CA ASN A 19 -14.03 -13.13 4.81
C ASN A 19 -15.07 -13.70 5.78
N SER A 20 -15.04 -13.16 7.01
CA SER A 20 -15.99 -13.46 8.07
C SER A 20 -16.67 -12.17 8.50
N SER A 21 -17.71 -11.78 7.77
CA SER A 21 -18.99 -11.38 8.35
C SER A 21 -18.98 -10.39 9.53
N VAL A 22 -18.70 -9.11 9.29
CA VAL A 22 -19.33 -8.01 10.07
C VAL A 22 -19.54 -6.79 9.16
N ALA A 23 -20.69 -6.74 8.50
CA ALA A 23 -21.19 -5.48 7.97
C ALA A 23 -21.57 -4.57 9.16
N PRO A 24 -21.03 -3.35 9.29
CA PRO A 24 -21.57 -2.40 10.25
C PRO A 24 -22.99 -2.03 9.82
N ARG A 25 -23.98 -2.33 10.68
CA ARG A 25 -25.34 -1.81 10.55
C ARG A 25 -25.30 -0.29 10.69
N ILE A 26 -25.25 0.41 9.58
CA ILE A 26 -25.56 1.84 9.51
C ILE A 26 -27.09 1.96 9.63
N PRO A 27 -27.66 2.61 10.65
CA PRO A 27 -29.09 2.87 10.69
C PRO A 27 -29.44 3.87 9.58
N TYR A 28 -30.25 3.42 8.62
CA TYR A 28 -30.79 4.22 7.54
C TYR A 28 -31.86 5.16 8.10
N VAL A 29 -31.51 6.43 8.35
CA VAL A 29 -32.51 7.47 8.63
C VAL A 29 -33.07 7.95 7.30
N ARG A 30 -34.32 7.58 7.03
CA ARG A 30 -35.10 8.07 5.91
C ARG A 30 -35.70 9.42 6.32
N ASP A 31 -35.19 10.52 5.77
CA ASP A 31 -35.99 11.74 5.65
C ASP A 31 -35.59 12.55 4.40
N GLY A 32 -36.56 13.24 3.83
CA GLY A 32 -36.59 13.63 2.42
C GLY A 32 -35.91 14.95 2.06
N SER A 33 -35.84 15.14 0.74
CA SER A 33 -35.61 16.39 -0.01
C SER A 33 -34.18 16.69 -0.52
N GLY A 34 -34.09 16.74 -1.87
CA GLY A 34 -33.16 17.57 -2.65
C GLY A 34 -31.86 16.89 -3.11
N PRO A 35 -31.43 17.09 -4.38
CA PRO A 35 -30.12 16.65 -4.83
C PRO A 35 -29.06 17.58 -4.24
N LYS A 36 -28.60 17.28 -3.03
CA LYS A 36 -27.41 17.93 -2.50
C LYS A 36 -26.21 17.27 -3.16
N LYS A 37 -25.57 18.02 -4.09
CA LYS A 37 -24.20 17.81 -4.55
C LYS A 37 -23.43 17.10 -3.44
N GLY A 38 -23.01 15.87 -3.70
CA GLY A 38 -22.17 15.11 -2.79
C GLY A 38 -20.94 15.95 -2.50
N ARG A 39 -20.99 16.67 -1.39
CA ARG A 39 -19.83 17.26 -0.76
C ARG A 39 -19.02 16.02 -0.42
N LEU A 40 -18.02 15.72 -1.25
CA LEU A 40 -16.95 14.80 -0.94
C LEU A 40 -16.59 15.08 0.52
N VAL A 41 -17.02 14.19 1.40
CA VAL A 41 -16.51 14.17 2.75
C VAL A 41 -15.05 13.87 2.50
N SER A 42 -14.20 14.88 2.59
CA SER A 42 -12.77 14.65 2.76
C SER A 42 -12.70 13.83 4.04
N GLU A 43 -12.78 12.51 3.93
CA GLU A 43 -12.77 11.64 5.09
C GLU A 43 -11.46 11.97 5.78
N PRO A 44 -11.49 12.52 7.01
CA PRO A 44 -10.29 13.05 7.67
C PRO A 44 -9.21 11.98 7.89
N PHE A 45 -9.53 10.72 7.56
CA PHE A 45 -8.70 9.53 7.67
C PHE A 45 -8.47 8.82 6.34
N ALA A 46 -8.88 9.38 5.18
CA ALA A 46 -8.69 8.74 3.88
C ALA A 46 -7.22 8.34 3.64
N GLY A 47 -6.31 9.29 3.90
CA GLY A 47 -4.86 9.04 3.82
C GLY A 47 -4.36 7.97 4.80
N ASP A 48 -5.06 7.72 5.92
CA ASP A 48 -4.66 6.64 6.83
C ASP A 48 -4.97 5.26 6.22
N PHE A 49 -6.06 5.14 5.49
CA PHE A 49 -6.40 3.89 4.80
C PHE A 49 -5.54 3.66 3.56
N GLU A 50 -5.12 4.72 2.87
CA GLU A 50 -4.19 4.65 1.73
C GLU A 50 -2.80 4.11 2.11
N VAL A 51 -2.40 4.22 3.38
CA VAL A 51 -1.13 3.64 3.87
C VAL A 51 -1.19 2.12 3.99
N LEU A 52 -2.36 1.54 4.28
CA LEU A 52 -2.47 0.11 4.60
C LEU A 52 -2.01 -0.85 3.49
N PRO A 53 -2.36 -0.64 2.20
CA PRO A 53 -1.88 -1.49 1.11
C PRO A 53 -0.36 -1.55 1.01
N HIS A 54 0.33 -0.44 1.26
CA HIS A 54 1.80 -0.36 1.21
C HIS A 54 2.48 -1.15 2.34
N LEU A 55 1.76 -1.45 3.42
CA LEU A 55 2.29 -2.26 4.52
C LEU A 55 2.10 -3.77 4.29
N ARG A 56 1.51 -4.17 3.15
CA ARG A 56 1.38 -5.58 2.76
C ARG A 56 2.78 -6.21 2.62
N GLY A 57 2.99 -7.32 3.32
CA GLY A 57 4.30 -7.99 3.38
C GLY A 57 5.24 -7.45 4.47
N TYR A 58 4.80 -6.47 5.27
CA TYR A 58 5.53 -5.94 6.42
C TYR A 58 4.67 -6.05 7.70
N PRO A 59 4.52 -7.25 8.28
CA PRO A 59 3.56 -7.50 9.36
C PRO A 59 3.81 -6.65 10.60
N GLU A 60 5.07 -6.42 10.96
CA GLU A 60 5.46 -5.58 12.09
C GLU A 60 5.04 -4.12 11.92
N GLU A 61 5.21 -3.57 10.71
CA GLU A 61 4.83 -2.19 10.39
C GLU A 61 3.31 -2.04 10.28
N LEU A 62 2.64 -3.02 9.67
CA LEU A 62 1.19 -3.09 9.61
C LEU A 62 0.58 -3.13 11.02
N HIS A 63 1.13 -3.97 11.91
CA HIS A 63 0.66 -4.06 13.29
C HIS A 63 0.87 -2.75 14.05
N ARG A 64 2.06 -2.15 13.93
CA ARG A 64 2.39 -0.86 14.54
C ARG A 64 1.42 0.24 14.07
N TYR A 65 1.19 0.34 12.77
CA TYR A 65 0.33 1.36 12.19
C TYR A 65 -1.16 1.14 12.52
N ALA A 66 -1.64 -0.11 12.47
CA ALA A 66 -3.01 -0.43 12.87
C ALA A 66 -3.27 -0.09 14.35
N ASN A 67 -2.31 -0.33 15.24
CA ASN A 67 -2.40 0.07 16.64
C ASN A 67 -2.41 1.60 16.79
N LEU A 68 -1.67 2.33 15.95
CA LEU A 68 -1.69 3.78 15.93
C LEU A 68 -3.07 4.32 15.51
N MET A 69 -3.68 3.76 14.46
CA MET A 69 -5.04 4.11 14.04
C MET A 69 -6.04 3.89 15.17
N LYS A 70 -5.98 2.73 15.85
CA LYS A 70 -6.83 2.44 17.02
C LYS A 70 -6.70 3.44 18.16
N GLN A 71 -5.53 4.06 18.32
CA GLN A 71 -5.28 5.07 19.36
C GLN A 71 -5.71 6.48 18.94
N THR A 72 -5.63 6.81 17.65
CA THR A 72 -5.79 8.17 17.12
C THR A 72 -7.20 8.44 16.59
N HIS A 73 -7.80 7.48 15.88
CA HIS A 73 -9.13 7.62 15.29
C HIS A 73 -10.23 7.91 16.31
N PRO A 74 -10.30 7.22 17.49
CA PRO A 74 -11.30 7.55 18.51
C PRO A 74 -11.17 8.98 19.08
N ARG A 75 -10.02 9.63 18.86
CA ARG A 75 -9.75 11.01 19.29
C ARG A 75 -9.96 12.02 18.15
N GLY A 76 -10.46 11.58 17.00
CA GLY A 76 -10.64 12.44 15.82
C GLY A 76 -9.33 12.87 15.15
N MET A 77 -8.23 12.17 15.40
CA MET A 77 -6.90 12.49 14.84
C MET A 77 -6.51 11.48 13.77
N SER A 78 -5.93 11.97 12.67
CA SER A 78 -5.33 11.10 11.65
C SER A 78 -4.05 10.44 12.19
N ALA A 79 -3.90 9.16 11.91
CA ALA A 79 -2.70 8.41 12.26
C ALA A 79 -1.47 8.93 11.51
N VAL A 80 -1.61 9.28 10.23
CA VAL A 80 -0.57 9.94 9.42
C VAL A 80 -0.16 11.27 10.04
N GLU A 81 -1.11 12.16 10.31
CA GLU A 81 -0.84 13.48 10.91
C GLU A 81 -0.15 13.34 12.27
N PHE A 82 -0.64 12.43 13.10
CA PHE A 82 -0.11 12.20 14.43
C PHE A 82 1.29 11.56 14.39
N LEU A 83 1.55 10.64 13.46
CA LEU A 83 2.89 10.04 13.31
C LEU A 83 3.92 11.08 12.88
N LEU A 84 3.59 11.87 11.86
CA LEU A 84 4.48 12.88 11.28
C LEU A 84 4.65 14.11 12.18
N GLY A 85 3.67 14.41 13.04
CA GLY A 85 3.73 15.53 13.99
C GLY A 85 4.54 15.27 15.26
N ARG A 86 5.04 14.04 15.48
CA ARG A 86 5.86 13.72 16.67
C ARG A 86 7.25 14.34 16.54
N ALA A 87 7.68 15.07 17.57
CA ALA A 87 9.06 15.52 17.69
C ALA A 87 9.99 14.29 17.73
N GLY A 88 10.87 14.16 16.74
CA GLY A 88 11.73 13.00 16.58
C GLY A 88 11.14 11.84 15.76
N ALA A 89 10.10 12.10 14.95
CA ALA A 89 9.70 11.17 13.89
C ALA A 89 10.95 10.79 13.08
N GLN A 90 11.41 9.55 13.25
CA GLN A 90 12.59 9.08 12.53
C GLN A 90 12.24 8.94 11.06
N ASP A 91 13.21 9.14 10.16
CA ASP A 91 13.06 8.78 8.74
C ASP A 91 13.08 7.25 8.60
N GLY A 92 12.04 6.62 9.13
CA GLY A 92 11.78 5.20 9.02
C GLY A 92 10.95 4.89 7.79
N PHE A 93 10.78 3.59 7.54
CA PHE A 93 10.00 3.09 6.41
C PHE A 93 8.55 3.56 6.46
N LEU A 94 7.90 3.43 7.63
CA LEU A 94 6.51 3.80 7.82
C LEU A 94 6.29 5.31 7.70
N GLU A 95 7.19 6.10 8.27
CA GLU A 95 7.15 7.56 8.20
C GLU A 95 7.33 8.06 6.77
N MET A 96 8.20 7.41 5.98
CA MET A 96 8.35 7.75 4.57
C MET A 96 7.08 7.44 3.77
N ILE A 97 6.46 6.27 3.95
CA ILE A 97 5.18 5.94 3.30
C ILE A 97 4.12 6.99 3.67
N CYS A 98 3.95 7.28 4.96
CA CYS A 98 2.99 8.27 5.43
C CYS A 98 3.23 9.65 4.84
N ARG A 99 4.50 10.06 4.70
CA ARG A 99 4.89 11.34 4.10
C ARG A 99 4.52 11.40 2.63
N MET A 100 4.80 10.35 1.86
CA MET A 100 4.52 10.31 0.43
C MET A 100 3.01 10.22 0.15
N VAL A 101 2.26 9.41 0.92
CA VAL A 101 0.80 9.37 0.85
C VAL A 101 0.19 10.73 1.19
N LYS A 102 0.64 11.38 2.27
CA LYS A 102 0.20 12.74 2.63
C LYS A 102 0.50 13.77 1.53
N ALA A 103 1.61 13.61 0.82
CA ALA A 103 1.98 14.47 -0.31
C ALA A 103 1.19 14.17 -1.59
N GLY A 104 0.39 13.09 -1.62
CA GLY A 104 -0.30 12.62 -2.82
C GLY A 104 0.63 12.00 -3.85
N GLU A 105 1.84 11.58 -3.45
CA GLU A 105 2.80 10.90 -4.32
C GLU A 105 2.46 9.40 -4.39
N ALA A 106 2.28 8.90 -5.62
CA ALA A 106 2.09 7.47 -5.84
C ALA A 106 3.41 6.71 -5.60
N VAL A 107 3.40 5.79 -4.64
CA VAL A 107 4.56 5.01 -4.23
C VAL A 107 4.34 3.52 -4.41
N VAL A 108 5.45 2.79 -4.48
CA VAL A 108 5.48 1.34 -4.42
C VAL A 108 6.57 0.89 -3.47
N THR A 109 6.25 -0.09 -2.65
CA THR A 109 7.20 -0.82 -1.81
C THR A 109 7.88 -1.94 -2.59
N ALA A 110 8.90 -2.59 -2.01
CA ALA A 110 9.57 -3.72 -2.66
C ALA A 110 8.60 -4.87 -2.99
N VAL A 111 7.60 -5.11 -2.15
CA VAL A 111 6.57 -6.13 -2.40
C VAL A 111 5.70 -5.73 -3.59
N GLU A 112 5.19 -4.50 -3.60
CA GLU A 112 4.34 -4.01 -4.69
C GLU A 112 5.10 -3.90 -6.01
N ALA A 113 6.36 -3.47 -5.96
CA ALA A 113 7.21 -3.39 -7.15
C ALA A 113 7.52 -4.79 -7.72
N ALA A 114 7.68 -5.79 -6.86
CA ALA A 114 7.83 -7.18 -7.26
C ALA A 114 6.55 -7.75 -7.88
N ASP A 115 5.38 -7.41 -7.30
CA ASP A 115 4.07 -7.76 -7.88
C ASP A 115 3.92 -7.17 -9.29
N LEU A 116 4.31 -5.90 -9.48
CA LEU A 116 4.30 -5.24 -10.79
C LEU A 116 5.24 -5.93 -11.80
N ALA A 117 6.37 -6.44 -11.34
CA ALA A 117 7.33 -7.17 -12.15
C ALA A 117 6.97 -8.66 -12.35
N GLY A 118 5.94 -9.17 -11.66
CA GLY A 118 5.53 -10.58 -11.74
C GLY A 118 6.55 -11.56 -11.14
N VAL A 119 7.40 -11.11 -10.21
CA VAL A 119 8.46 -11.93 -9.60
C VAL A 119 8.36 -11.94 -8.06
N PRO A 120 8.96 -12.91 -7.37
CA PRO A 120 9.01 -12.89 -5.90
C PRO A 120 9.75 -11.65 -5.35
N PRO A 121 9.33 -11.08 -4.20
CA PRO A 121 9.95 -9.87 -3.63
C PRO A 121 11.46 -9.94 -3.42
N ARG A 122 11.97 -11.11 -3.02
CA ARG A 122 13.40 -11.32 -2.85
C ARG A 122 14.15 -11.27 -4.18
N ALA A 123 13.64 -11.97 -5.19
CA ALA A 123 14.22 -11.98 -6.55
C ALA A 123 14.17 -10.58 -7.17
N PHE A 124 13.08 -9.83 -6.96
CA PHE A 124 13.01 -8.43 -7.38
C PHE A 124 14.17 -7.60 -6.81
N LEU A 125 14.43 -7.72 -5.51
CA LEU A 125 15.49 -6.96 -4.85
C LEU A 125 16.90 -7.37 -5.28
N GLU A 126 17.12 -8.66 -5.52
CA GLU A 126 18.43 -9.25 -5.85
C GLU A 126 18.76 -9.14 -7.35
N ASP A 127 17.77 -9.23 -8.24
CA ASP A 127 17.99 -9.37 -9.69
C ASP A 127 17.55 -8.15 -10.52
N VAL A 128 16.49 -7.46 -10.09
CA VAL A 128 15.90 -6.33 -10.83
C VAL A 128 16.36 -5.02 -10.22
N ALA A 129 16.09 -4.81 -8.93
CA ALA A 129 16.45 -3.57 -8.24
C ALA A 129 17.95 -3.44 -7.93
N ALA A 130 18.72 -4.51 -8.10
CA ALA A 130 20.18 -4.49 -7.99
C ALA A 130 20.88 -4.01 -9.27
N ARG A 131 20.14 -3.87 -10.38
CA ARG A 131 20.71 -3.44 -11.65
C ARG A 131 21.10 -1.95 -11.60
N PRO A 132 22.23 -1.56 -12.20
CA PRO A 132 22.73 -0.18 -12.12
C PRO A 132 21.85 0.84 -12.86
N ASP A 133 21.06 0.37 -13.83
CA ASP A 133 20.10 1.15 -14.61
C ASP A 133 18.71 1.21 -13.97
N PHE A 134 18.45 0.45 -12.90
CA PHE A 134 17.18 0.49 -12.18
C PHE A 134 17.04 1.79 -11.36
N PRO A 135 15.84 2.41 -11.28
CA PRO A 135 15.65 3.63 -10.50
C PRO A 135 16.05 3.47 -9.04
N ALA A 136 16.77 4.47 -8.52
CA ALA A 136 17.18 4.50 -7.13
C ALA A 136 15.94 4.64 -6.21
N PRO A 137 15.88 3.89 -5.10
CA PRO A 137 14.80 4.02 -4.14
C PRO A 137 14.86 5.36 -3.41
N VAL A 138 13.69 5.95 -3.14
CA VAL A 138 13.53 7.14 -2.29
C VAL A 138 13.89 6.83 -0.84
N PHE A 139 13.69 5.57 -0.43
CA PHE A 139 14.08 5.07 0.87
C PHE A 139 14.58 3.64 0.74
N ARG A 140 15.71 3.31 1.38
CA ARG A 140 16.19 1.94 1.50
C ARG A 140 16.78 1.69 2.88
N ARG A 141 16.32 0.61 3.52
CA ARG A 141 16.92 0.05 4.73
C ARG A 141 16.72 -1.46 4.71
N GLU A 142 17.83 -2.20 4.59
CA GLU A 142 17.81 -3.66 4.45
C GLU A 142 16.93 -4.12 3.28
N HIS A 143 15.91 -4.96 3.55
CA HIS A 143 14.94 -5.47 2.60
C HIS A 143 13.76 -4.51 2.35
N ARG A 144 13.72 -3.38 3.04
CA ARG A 144 12.66 -2.38 2.93
C ARG A 144 13.11 -1.30 1.98
N ALA A 145 12.41 -1.16 0.87
CA ALA A 145 12.69 -0.14 -0.11
C ALA A 145 11.39 0.45 -0.64
N ILE A 146 11.43 1.74 -0.97
CA ILE A 146 10.30 2.51 -1.47
C ILE A 146 10.77 3.25 -2.71
N TRP A 147 9.97 3.18 -3.77
CA TRP A 147 10.17 3.92 -5.00
C TRP A 147 8.93 4.76 -5.31
N ARG A 148 9.11 5.77 -6.16
CA ARG A 148 7.99 6.36 -6.87
C ARG A 148 7.45 5.34 -7.87
N LYS A 149 6.13 5.16 -7.87
CA LYS A 149 5.45 4.21 -8.74
C LYS A 149 5.78 4.45 -10.22
N ALA A 150 5.73 5.70 -10.65
CA ALA A 150 5.97 6.09 -12.04
C ALA A 150 7.38 5.72 -12.55
N ASP A 151 8.39 5.75 -11.68
CA ASP A 151 9.76 5.43 -12.07
C ASP A 151 9.95 3.93 -12.28
N VAL A 152 9.35 3.11 -11.41
CA VAL A 152 9.34 1.64 -11.55
C VAL A 152 8.55 1.22 -12.77
N GLU A 153 7.33 1.74 -12.96
CA GLU A 153 6.50 1.42 -14.13
C GLU A 153 7.19 1.78 -15.44
N ARG A 154 7.82 2.97 -15.52
CA ARG A 154 8.56 3.39 -16.71
C ARG A 154 9.73 2.45 -17.00
N TYR A 155 10.45 2.01 -15.97
CA TYR A 155 11.55 1.06 -16.13
C TYR A 155 11.02 -0.29 -16.66
N LEU A 156 9.99 -0.85 -16.02
CA LEU A 156 9.40 -2.13 -16.41
C LEU A 156 8.80 -2.09 -17.83
N GLN A 157 8.22 -0.96 -18.26
CA GLN A 157 7.70 -0.80 -19.62
C GLN A 157 8.79 -0.71 -20.70
N SER A 158 9.99 -0.24 -20.34
CA SER A 158 11.10 -0.09 -21.28
C SER A 158 12.03 -1.31 -21.34
N HIS A 159 11.92 -2.22 -20.37
CA HIS A 159 12.79 -3.39 -20.22
C HIS A 159 12.04 -4.72 -20.04
N GLY A 160 10.71 -4.72 -20.13
CA GLY A 160 9.84 -5.90 -20.12
C GLY A 160 9.48 -6.36 -21.54
#